data_AF-A0A8T1XNJ1-F1
#
_entry.id   AF-A0A8T1XNJ1-F1
#
_cell.length_a   1.000
_cell.length_b   1.000
_cell.length_c   1.000
_cell.angle_alpha   90.00
_cell.angle_beta   90.00
_cell.angle_gamma   90.00
#
_symmetry.space_group_name_H-M   'P 1'
#
loop_
_entity.id
_entity.type
_entity.pdbx_description
1 polymer ?
#
loop_
_entity_poly.entity_id
_entity_poly.type
_entity_poly.pdbx_seq_one_letter_code
_entity_poly.pdbx_strand_id
1 'polypeptide(L)'
;MEEYLHNLEKNLAALEMKVEALKAMRNELLKRLSKEEDTMLPKVKNWISVAEEIESKASGLLDKSISERYKLSKYDDLSKVSESTHHYSEDVRLTLEAVETHNSMGVFKVLVDSTHQLHVCET
;
A
#
# COMPACT_ATOMS: atom_id res chain seq x y z
N MET A 1 19.40 17.52 9.21
CA MET A 1 19.10 16.31 9.98
C MET A 1 17.63 16.24 10.36
N GLU A 2 17.08 17.24 11.06
CA GLU A 2 15.67 17.27 11.49
C GLU A 2 14.67 17.11 10.33
N GLU A 3 14.87 17.81 9.21
CA GLU A 3 14.02 17.69 8.02
C GLU A 3 13.98 16.26 7.45
N TYR A 4 15.13 15.57 7.45
CA TYR A 4 15.22 14.20 6.96
C TYR A 4 14.45 13.22 7.85
N LEU A 5 14.62 13.34 9.17
CA LEU A 5 13.87 12.53 10.13
C LEU A 5 12.36 12.79 10.02
N HIS A 6 11.97 14.06 9.93
CA HIS A 6 10.57 14.45 9.76
C HIS A 6 9.95 13.90 8.48
N ASN A 7 10.68 13.93 7.36
CA ASN A 7 10.23 13.37 6.10
C ASN A 7 10.04 11.85 6.17
N LEU A 8 10.97 11.14 6.83
CA LEU A 8 10.81 9.70 7.06
C LEU A 8 9.57 9.40 7.91
N GLU A 9 9.37 10.13 9.01
CA GLU A 9 8.19 9.98 9.88
C GLU A 9 6.89 10.20 9.11
N LYS A 10 6.84 11.26 8.29
CA LYS A 10 5.68 11.54 7.43
C LYS A 10 5.41 10.41 6.45
N ASN A 11 6.45 9.89 5.80
CA ASN A 11 6.30 8.79 4.84
C ASN A 11 5.85 7.50 5.52
N LEU A 12 6.35 7.20 6.72
CA LEU A 12 5.91 6.04 7.50
C LEU A 12 4.44 6.15 7.92
N ALA A 13 4.02 7.31 8.41
CA ALA A 13 2.62 7.55 8.76
C ALA A 13 1.71 7.43 7.52
N ALA A 14 2.13 7.98 6.39
CA ALA A 14 1.40 7.85 5.13
C ALA A 14 1.33 6.40 4.65
N LEU A 15 2.44 5.65 4.77
CA LEU A 15 2.52 4.24 4.38
C LEU A 15 1.57 3.39 5.22
N GLU A 16 1.55 3.58 6.55
CA GLU A 16 0.64 2.88 7.47
C GLU A 16 -0.82 3.15 7.11
N MET A 17 -1.21 4.41 6.94
CA MET A 17 -2.60 4.75 6.57
C MET A 17 -3.00 4.14 5.23
N LYS A 18 -2.13 4.22 4.21
CA LYS A 18 -2.47 3.75 2.86
C LYS A 18 -2.46 2.23 2.73
N VAL A 19 -1.60 1.53 3.47
CA VAL A 19 -1.61 0.06 3.48
C VAL A 19 -2.86 -0.48 4.20
N GLU A 20 -3.35 0.18 5.24
CA GLU A 20 -4.62 -0.19 5.88
C GLU A 20 -5.82 0.00 4.94
N ALA A 21 -5.84 1.09 4.15
CA ALA A 21 -6.85 1.27 3.11
C ALA A 21 -6.76 0.18 2.02
N LEU A 22 -5.54 -0.20 1.61
CA LEU A 22 -5.30 -1.27 0.64
C LEU A 22 -5.83 -2.62 1.16
N LYS A 23 -5.53 -2.96 2.42
CA LYS A 23 -6.03 -4.15 3.11
C LYS A 23 -7.55 -4.22 3.13
N ALA A 24 -8.20 -3.10 3.47
CA ALA A 24 -9.65 -3.03 3.52
C ALA A 24 -10.27 -3.33 2.14
N MET A 25 -9.70 -2.76 1.08
CA MET A 25 -10.16 -2.98 -0.29
C MET A 25 -9.90 -4.42 -0.75
N ARG A 26 -8.72 -4.98 -0.47
CA ARG A 26 -8.42 -6.39 -0.76
C ARG A 26 -9.45 -7.32 -0.10
N ASN A 27 -9.73 -7.11 1.18
CA ASN A 27 -10.69 -7.91 1.93
C ASN A 27 -12.11 -7.79 1.37
N GLU A 28 -12.49 -6.61 0.87
CA GLU A 28 -13.76 -6.42 0.19
C GLU A 28 -13.81 -7.20 -1.14
N LEU A 29 -12.76 -7.10 -1.96
CA LEU A 29 -12.67 -7.81 -3.24
C LEU A 29 -12.73 -9.32 -3.05
N LEU A 30 -12.04 -9.87 -2.04
CA LEU A 30 -12.09 -11.29 -1.70
C LEU A 30 -13.51 -11.77 -1.37
N LYS A 31 -14.30 -10.96 -0.64
CA LYS A 31 -15.71 -11.28 -0.30
C LYS A 31 -16.64 -11.25 -1.52
N ARG A 32 -16.33 -10.44 -2.53
CA ARG A 32 -17.09 -10.39 -3.80
C ARG A 32 -16.70 -11.57 -4.69
N LEU A 33 -15.40 -11.89 -4.75
CA LEU A 33 -14.87 -13.04 -5.49
C LEU A 33 -15.49 -14.37 -5.08
N SER A 34 -15.82 -14.53 -3.79
CA SER A 34 -16.52 -15.74 -3.32
C SER A 34 -17.96 -15.88 -3.83
N LYS A 35 -18.50 -14.89 -4.55
CA LYS A 35 -19.91 -14.80 -4.97
C LYS A 35 -20.12 -14.70 -6.50
N GLU A 36 -19.08 -14.46 -7.29
CA GLU A 36 -19.18 -14.10 -8.73
C GLU A 36 -18.45 -15.08 -9.67
N GLU A 37 -19.01 -15.31 -10.86
CA GLU A 37 -18.54 -16.27 -11.89
C GLU A 37 -17.30 -15.81 -12.71
N ASP A 38 -16.60 -16.80 -13.27
CA ASP A 38 -15.18 -16.87 -13.68
C ASP A 38 -14.55 -15.71 -14.49
N THR A 39 -15.31 -14.83 -15.12
CA THR A 39 -14.78 -13.90 -16.14
C THR A 39 -14.17 -12.62 -15.57
N MET A 40 -14.67 -12.13 -14.43
CA MET A 40 -14.09 -10.99 -13.70
C MET A 40 -12.90 -11.40 -12.80
N LEU A 41 -12.69 -12.71 -12.59
CA LEU A 41 -11.68 -13.23 -11.68
C LEU A 41 -10.23 -12.86 -12.01
N PRO A 42 -9.74 -12.91 -13.28
CA PRO A 42 -8.29 -12.82 -13.50
C PRO A 42 -7.69 -11.46 -13.16
N LYS A 43 -8.38 -10.37 -13.53
CA LYS A 43 -7.93 -8.99 -13.21
C LYS A 43 -8.00 -8.72 -11.71
N VAL A 44 -9.07 -9.15 -11.05
CA VAL A 44 -9.24 -8.98 -9.60
C VAL A 44 -8.24 -9.83 -8.82
N LYS A 45 -7.99 -11.08 -9.23
CA LYS A 45 -6.97 -11.96 -8.66
C LYS A 45 -5.57 -11.37 -8.79
N ASN A 46 -5.22 -10.84 -9.98
CA ASN A 46 -3.93 -10.18 -10.16
C ASN A 46 -3.79 -8.94 -9.26
N TRP A 47 -4.83 -8.12 -9.16
CA TRP A 47 -4.80 -6.96 -8.27
C TRP A 47 -4.62 -7.36 -6.80
N ILE A 48 -5.34 -8.39 -6.34
CA ILE A 48 -5.21 -8.93 -4.98
C ILE A 48 -3.78 -9.43 -4.73
N SER A 49 -3.21 -10.18 -5.67
CA SER A 49 -1.85 -10.71 -5.55
C SER A 49 -0.81 -9.60 -5.40
N VAL A 50 -0.91 -8.53 -6.19
CA VAL A 50 0.00 -7.38 -6.08
C VAL A 50 -0.24 -6.62 -4.76
N ALA A 51 -1.49 -6.51 -4.31
CA ALA A 51 -1.80 -5.89 -3.02
C ALA A 51 -1.16 -6.67 -1.86
N GLU A 52 -1.22 -8.00 -1.88
CA GLU A 52 -0.59 -8.87 -0.87
C GLU A 52 0.93 -8.70 -0.81
N GLU A 53 1.59 -8.59 -1.97
CA GLU A 53 3.03 -8.33 -2.03
C GLU A 53 3.40 -6.97 -1.42
N ILE A 54 2.66 -5.92 -1.80
CA ILE A 54 2.86 -4.57 -1.27
C ILE A 54 2.64 -4.55 0.25
N GLU A 55 1.58 -5.19 0.74
CA GLU A 55 1.27 -5.29 2.17
C GLU A 55 2.40 -5.97 2.94
N SER A 56 2.92 -7.09 2.43
CA SER A 56 4.03 -7.84 3.04
C SER A 56 5.31 -7.01 3.11
N LYS A 57 5.63 -6.27 2.03
CA LYS A 57 6.78 -5.35 2.03
C LYS A 57 6.56 -4.21 3.05
N ALA A 58 5.38 -3.61 3.06
CA ALA A 58 5.05 -2.52 3.97
C ALA A 58 5.11 -2.95 5.44
N SER A 59 4.60 -4.14 5.80
CA SER A 59 4.69 -4.65 7.17
C SER A 59 6.15 -4.80 7.62
N GLY A 60 7.00 -5.38 6.78
CA GLY A 60 8.43 -5.51 7.09
C GLY A 60 9.15 -4.17 7.31
N LEU A 61 8.68 -3.10 6.65
CA LEU A 61 9.22 -1.74 6.85
C LEU A 61 8.68 -1.09 8.12
N LEU A 62 7.38 -1.23 8.39
CA LEU A 62 6.73 -0.70 9.59
C LEU A 62 7.29 -1.34 10.87
N ASP A 63 7.55 -2.64 10.85
CA ASP A 63 8.16 -3.39 11.96
C ASP A 63 9.56 -2.85 12.32
N LYS A 64 10.35 -2.46 11.30
CA LYS A 64 11.70 -1.90 11.49
C LYS A 64 11.69 -0.43 11.92
N SER A 65 10.56 0.26 11.80
CA SER A 65 10.47 1.71 11.88
C SER A 65 10.98 2.30 13.19
N ILE A 66 10.69 1.66 14.32
CA ILE A 66 11.16 2.10 15.64
C ILE A 66 12.68 2.05 15.70
N SER A 67 13.27 0.95 15.21
CA SER A 67 14.72 0.75 15.27
C SER A 67 15.48 1.70 14.35
N GLU A 68 14.97 1.95 13.15
CA GLU A 68 15.59 2.86 12.17
C GLU A 68 15.45 4.32 12.58
N ARG A 69 14.30 4.74 13.11
CA ARG A 69 14.15 6.11 13.67
C ARG A 69 15.08 6.33 14.86
N TYR A 70 15.24 5.33 15.73
CA TYR A 70 16.17 5.42 16.85
C TYR A 70 17.64 5.46 16.41
N LYS A 71 18.01 4.76 15.33
CA LYS A 71 19.35 4.92 14.72
C LYS A 71 19.53 6.34 14.18
N LEU A 72 18.54 6.86 13.47
CA LEU A 72 18.58 8.20 12.89
C LEU A 72 18.73 9.30 13.94
N SER A 73 18.03 9.18 15.06
CA SER A 73 18.08 10.20 16.13
C SER A 73 19.43 10.30 16.84
N LYS A 74 20.34 9.34 16.63
CA LYS A 74 21.71 9.38 17.17
C LYS A 74 22.67 10.20 16.33
N TYR A 75 22.33 10.46 15.07
CA TYR A 75 23.15 11.30 14.21
C TYR A 75 22.87 12.77 14.49
N ASP A 76 23.91 13.58 14.34
CA ASP A 76 23.89 15.04 14.37
C ASP A 76 24.08 15.64 12.96
N ASP A 77 24.58 14.83 12.01
CA ASP A 77 24.84 15.19 10.61
C ASP A 77 24.42 14.08 9.64
N LEU A 78 23.82 14.47 8.50
CA LEU A 78 23.38 13.58 7.43
C LEU A 78 24.53 12.78 6.82
N SER A 79 25.74 13.34 6.76
CA SER A 79 26.90 12.63 6.20
C SER A 79 27.32 11.40 7.01
N LYS A 80 26.84 11.28 8.25
CA LYS A 80 27.13 10.18 9.16
C LYS A 80 26.07 9.08 9.10
N VAL A 81 24.91 9.35 8.51
CA VAL A 81 23.82 8.38 8.37
C VAL A 81 24.32 7.17 7.60
N SER A 82 24.11 5.97 8.14
CA SER A 82 24.54 4.75 7.48
C SER A 82 23.79 4.52 6.18
N GLU A 83 24.47 3.91 5.21
CA GLU A 83 23.89 3.49 3.93
C GLU A 83 22.63 2.62 4.12
N SER A 84 22.62 1.76 5.14
CA SER A 84 21.45 0.93 5.49
C SER A 84 20.21 1.74 5.86
N THR A 85 20.38 2.87 6.55
CA THR A 85 19.29 3.74 6.97
C THR A 85 18.82 4.65 5.83
N HIS A 86 19.75 5.04 4.95
CA HIS A 86 19.39 5.67 3.68
C HIS A 86 18.52 4.72 2.84
N HIS A 87 18.98 3.48 2.65
CA HIS A 87 18.26 2.46 1.90
C HIS A 87 16.88 2.17 2.50
N TYR A 88 16.77 2.10 3.84
CA TYR A 88 15.50 1.97 4.52
C TYR A 88 14.54 3.12 4.19
N SER A 89 15.03 4.36 4.21
CA SER A 89 14.20 5.54 3.94
C SER A 89 13.73 5.57 2.48
N GLU A 90 14.59 5.12 1.56
CA GLU A 90 14.26 4.96 0.15
C GLU A 90 13.23 3.84 -0.08
N ASP A 91 13.37 2.70 0.60
CA ASP A 91 12.41 1.60 0.55
C ASP A 91 11.02 2.01 1.05
N VAL A 92 10.95 2.81 2.12
CA VAL A 92 9.68 3.38 2.61
C VAL A 92 9.05 4.26 1.54
N ARG A 93 9.83 5.15 0.90
CA ARG A 93 9.33 6.03 -0.16
C ARG A 93 8.83 5.24 -1.37
N LEU A 94 9.60 4.27 -1.86
CA LEU A 94 9.25 3.45 -3.01
C LEU A 94 8.02 2.57 -2.74
N THR A 95 7.91 2.03 -1.53
CA THR A 95 6.74 1.22 -1.15
C THR A 95 5.49 2.09 -1.03
N LEU A 96 5.60 3.31 -0.49
CA LEU A 96 4.50 4.27 -0.47
C LEU A 96 4.02 4.61 -1.89
N GLU A 97 4.94 4.88 -2.81
CA GLU A 97 4.65 5.15 -4.22
C GLU A 97 3.96 3.95 -4.90
N ALA A 98 4.39 2.73 -4.58
CA ALA A 98 3.74 1.51 -5.07
C ALA A 98 2.30 1.37 -4.56
N VAL A 99 2.05 1.62 -3.27
CA VAL A 99 0.68 1.62 -2.69
C VAL A 99 -0.20 2.65 -3.39
N GLU A 100 0.31 3.87 -3.60
CA GLU A 100 -0.42 4.96 -4.26
C GLU A 100 -0.79 4.63 -5.70
N THR A 101 0.17 4.09 -6.44
CA THR A 101 -0.02 3.65 -7.83
C THR A 101 -1.06 2.54 -7.89
N HIS A 102 -0.91 1.52 -7.04
CA HIS A 102 -1.79 0.35 -7.04
C HIS A 102 -3.23 0.70 -6.63
N ASN A 103 -3.40 1.59 -5.65
CA ASN A 103 -4.71 2.11 -5.27
C ASN A 103 -5.36 2.92 -6.40
N SER A 104 -4.56 3.62 -7.21
CA SER A 104 -5.04 4.41 -8.36
C SER A 104 -5.43 3.54 -9.56
N MET A 105 -4.92 2.31 -9.65
CA MET A 105 -5.21 1.36 -10.75
C MET A 105 -6.63 0.79 -10.74
N GLY A 106 -7.51 1.26 -9.86
CA GLY A 106 -8.91 1.48 -10.24
C GLY A 106 -9.78 0.24 -10.49
N VAL A 107 -9.59 -0.85 -9.74
CA VAL A 107 -10.58 -1.95 -9.71
C VAL A 107 -11.98 -1.42 -9.33
N PHE A 108 -12.04 -0.28 -8.65
CA PHE A 108 -13.27 0.48 -8.39
C PHE A 108 -14.12 0.77 -9.62
N LYS A 109 -13.52 1.02 -10.80
CA LYS A 109 -14.30 1.33 -12.01
C LYS A 109 -15.00 0.10 -12.58
N VAL A 110 -14.33 -1.06 -12.50
CA VAL A 110 -14.87 -2.35 -12.97
C VAL A 110 -16.04 -2.82 -12.10
N LEU A 111 -16.03 -2.49 -10.81
CA LEU A 111 -17.09 -2.87 -9.87
C LEU A 111 -18.34 -1.98 -9.92
N VAL A 112 -18.21 -0.72 -10.34
CA VAL A 112 -19.33 0.23 -10.49
C VAL A 112 -20.18 -0.10 -11.71
N ASP A 113 -19.57 -0.60 -12.79
CA ASP A 113 -20.30 -0.97 -14.01
C ASP A 113 -21.10 -2.28 -13.83
N SER A 114 -20.64 -3.21 -12.99
CA SER A 114 -21.35 -4.47 -12.70
C SER A 114 -22.50 -4.32 -11.70
N THR A 115 -22.53 -3.25 -10.89
CA THR A 115 -23.68 -2.94 -10.01
C THR A 115 -24.82 -2.20 -10.72
N HIS A 116 -24.59 -1.65 -11.92
CA HIS A 116 -25.63 -0.98 -12.71
C HIS A 116 -26.34 -1.90 -13.72
N GLN A 117 -25.93 -3.16 -13.89
CA GLN A 117 -26.60 -4.10 -14.81
C GLN A 117 -27.75 -4.90 -14.19
N LEU A 118 -28.06 -4.73 -12.90
CA LEU A 118 -29.14 -5.47 -12.22
C LEU A 118 -30.54 -4.85 -12.36
N HIS A 119 -30.75 -3.84 -13.21
CA HIS A 119 -32.08 -3.25 -13.39
C HIS A 119 -32.37 -2.81 -14.84
N VAL A 120 -32.43 -3.77 -15.78
CA VAL A 120 -33.24 -3.62 -17.00
C VAL A 120 -33.90 -4.97 -17.31
N CYS A 121 -34.94 -5.32 -16.55
CA CYS A 121 -35.89 -6.39 -16.91
C CYS A 121 -37.26 -6.16 -16.24
N GLU A 122 -37.87 -5.00 -16.46
CA GLU A 122 -39.33 -4.76 -16.30
C GLU A 122 -39.65 -3.66 -17.33
N THR A 123 -40.53 -3.78 -18.32
CA THR A 123 -41.73 -4.61 -18.60
C THR A 123 -41.97 -4.62 -20.11
#